data_AF-A0A0N7LNY0-F1
#
_entry.id   AF-A0A0N7LNY0-F1
#
_cell.length_a   1.000
_cell.length_b   1.000
_cell.length_c   1.000
_cell.angle_alpha   90.00
_cell.angle_beta   90.00
_cell.angle_gamma   90.00
#
_symmetry.space_group_name_H-M   'P 1'
#
loop_
_entity.id
_entity.type
_entity.pdbx_description
1 polymer ?
#
loop_
_entity_poly.entity_id
_entity_poly.type
_entity_poly.pdbx_seq_one_letter_code
_entity_poly.pdbx_strand_id
1 'polypeptide(L)'
;MLVKRKIGRKYRLLNFSTDLYAGVSSAFLAVFKNEVRKSMVYIADVTMAKNESHSRRMGFVADGNRELERVEHLMLRAGLLLGVGDQSTSRPQVGAIECLLEDASSKMIPSDIKALLVDHTGQSEMVGIHYPFHFIKEPHKRVIFRTDPTRIDFAQMAQFAVRAGTHPVDMYHSRARNKVMGFERSLTTSGLKSLWYYKQYYNPVMVMKLVDILRFAHNCTDLMVKESKSPAMKLGIAKGFVYDRDLFSF
;
A
#
# COMPACT_ATOMS: atom_id res chain seq x y z
N MET A 1 -2.36 12.91 -16.23
CA MET A 1 -2.89 12.07 -17.33
C MET A 1 -1.97 10.90 -17.77
N LEU A 2 -0.82 10.64 -17.12
CA LEU A 2 0.11 9.56 -17.53
C LEU A 2 -0.15 8.18 -16.88
N VAL A 3 -0.71 8.15 -15.66
CA VAL A 3 -0.97 6.91 -14.91
C VAL A 3 -1.99 6.02 -15.64
N LYS A 4 -3.09 6.61 -16.13
CA LYS A 4 -4.15 5.89 -16.87
C LYS A 4 -3.65 5.26 -18.18
N ARG A 5 -2.63 5.84 -18.82
CA ARG A 5 -2.04 5.33 -20.07
C ARG A 5 -1.07 4.16 -19.83
N LYS A 6 -0.33 4.16 -18.70
CA LYS A 6 0.58 3.05 -18.32
C LYS A 6 -0.15 1.84 -17.73
N ILE A 7 -1.36 2.01 -17.16
CA ILE A 7 -2.17 0.90 -16.61
C ILE A 7 -2.98 0.17 -17.71
N GLY A 8 -3.22 0.82 -18.87
CA GLY A 8 -4.02 0.26 -19.96
C GLY A 8 -5.52 0.24 -19.66
N ARG A 9 -6.31 -0.47 -20.49
CA ARG A 9 -7.77 -0.62 -20.33
C ARG A 9 -8.18 -1.77 -19.39
N LYS A 10 -7.24 -2.39 -18.68
CA LYS A 10 -7.44 -3.67 -17.97
C LYS A 10 -7.10 -3.59 -16.48
N TYR A 11 -7.82 -2.78 -15.71
CA TYR A 11 -7.87 -2.97 -14.25
C TYR A 11 -9.26 -3.43 -13.85
N ARG A 12 -9.35 -4.57 -13.15
CA ARG A 12 -10.61 -5.09 -12.60
C ARG A 12 -11.09 -4.22 -11.43
N LEU A 13 -10.14 -3.73 -10.63
CA LEU A 13 -10.36 -2.83 -9.49
C LEU A 13 -9.09 -2.04 -9.19
N LEU A 14 -9.21 -0.78 -8.80
CA LEU A 14 -8.09 0.08 -8.44
C LEU A 14 -8.31 0.71 -7.05
N ASN A 15 -7.37 0.47 -6.14
CA ASN A 15 -7.43 0.96 -4.78
C ASN A 15 -6.35 2.01 -4.55
N PHE A 16 -6.75 3.21 -4.13
CA PHE A 16 -5.84 4.31 -3.80
C PHE A 16 -5.85 4.58 -2.30
N SER A 17 -4.68 4.47 -1.68
CA SER A 17 -4.43 4.92 -0.31
C SER A 17 -3.61 6.20 -0.33
N THR A 18 -4.15 7.28 0.22
CA THR A 18 -3.49 8.59 0.33
C THR A 18 -3.24 8.96 1.78
N ASP A 19 -2.23 9.79 2.06
CA ASP A 19 -2.10 10.38 3.41
C ASP A 19 -3.22 11.41 3.62
N LEU A 20 -3.94 11.29 4.74
CA LEU A 20 -5.03 12.22 5.09
C LEU A 20 -4.58 13.68 5.03
N TYR A 21 -3.39 13.97 5.55
CA TYR A 21 -2.90 15.35 5.69
C TYR A 21 -2.39 15.96 4.38
N ALA A 22 -2.22 15.15 3.34
CA ALA A 22 -1.72 15.64 2.07
C ALA A 22 -2.82 16.32 1.22
N GLY A 23 -4.11 16.10 1.56
CA GLY A 23 -5.25 16.71 0.85
C GLY A 23 -5.42 16.26 -0.60
N VAL A 24 -4.70 15.21 -1.04
CA VAL A 24 -4.68 14.78 -2.44
C VAL A 24 -5.88 13.88 -2.78
N SER A 25 -6.56 13.31 -1.78
CA SER A 25 -7.74 12.46 -1.98
C SER A 25 -8.85 13.16 -2.76
N SER A 26 -9.11 14.44 -2.50
CA SER A 26 -10.07 15.26 -3.25
C SER A 26 -9.73 15.35 -4.75
N ALA A 27 -8.44 15.50 -5.08
CA ALA A 27 -7.99 15.53 -6.47
C ALA A 27 -8.16 14.16 -7.14
N PHE A 28 -7.89 13.06 -6.44
CA PHE A 28 -8.12 11.71 -6.97
C PHE A 28 -9.61 11.45 -7.19
N LEU A 29 -10.48 11.85 -6.26
CA LEU A 29 -11.93 11.75 -6.41
C LEU A 29 -12.42 12.53 -7.64
N ALA A 30 -11.89 13.74 -7.87
CA ALA A 30 -12.25 14.54 -9.03
C ALA A 30 -11.79 13.86 -10.34
N VAL A 31 -10.56 13.35 -10.38
CA VAL A 31 -9.98 12.70 -11.58
C VAL A 31 -10.68 11.37 -11.90
N PHE A 32 -11.06 10.58 -10.90
CA PHE A 32 -11.66 9.26 -11.05
C PHE A 32 -13.18 9.24 -10.80
N LYS A 33 -13.85 10.40 -10.84
CA LYS A 33 -15.28 10.56 -10.52
C LYS A 33 -16.17 9.53 -11.21
N ASN A 34 -15.94 9.28 -12.51
CA ASN A 34 -16.76 8.36 -13.30
C ASN A 34 -16.49 6.90 -12.94
N GLU A 35 -15.22 6.55 -12.70
CA GLU A 35 -14.79 5.21 -12.33
C GLU A 35 -15.19 4.83 -10.90
N VAL A 36 -15.17 5.80 -9.97
CA VAL A 36 -15.72 5.66 -8.61
C VAL A 36 -17.22 5.38 -8.67
N ARG A 37 -17.98 6.12 -9.50
CA ARG A 37 -19.42 5.87 -9.69
C ARG A 37 -19.72 4.47 -10.21
N LYS A 38 -18.83 3.92 -11.02
CA LYS A 38 -18.88 2.55 -11.57
C LYS A 38 -18.30 1.48 -10.63
N SER A 39 -17.90 1.84 -9.41
CA SER A 39 -17.28 0.93 -8.43
C SER A 39 -16.01 0.23 -8.95
N MET A 40 -15.26 0.87 -9.86
CA MET A 40 -13.98 0.36 -10.36
C MET A 40 -12.78 0.95 -9.62
N VAL A 41 -12.99 2.03 -8.87
CA VAL A 41 -11.95 2.75 -8.14
C VAL A 41 -12.44 3.03 -6.72
N TYR A 42 -11.63 2.66 -5.74
CA TYR A 42 -11.85 2.99 -4.33
C TYR A 42 -10.71 3.87 -3.82
N ILE A 43 -11.06 4.88 -3.05
CA ILE A 43 -10.11 5.86 -2.51
C ILE A 43 -10.33 5.93 -1.01
N ALA A 44 -9.24 5.79 -0.25
CA ALA A 44 -9.23 5.95 1.19
C ALA A 44 -8.02 6.77 1.62
N ASP A 45 -8.23 7.56 2.67
CA ASP A 45 -7.16 8.21 3.39
C ASP A 45 -6.63 7.31 4.50
N VAL A 46 -5.33 7.41 4.75
CA VAL A 46 -4.63 6.66 5.78
C VAL A 46 -4.05 7.66 6.78
N THR A 47 -4.30 7.40 8.06
CA THR A 47 -3.64 8.08 9.17
C THR A 47 -2.84 7.08 9.98
N MET A 48 -1.88 7.59 10.74
CA MET A 48 -1.05 6.81 11.66
C MET A 48 -0.53 7.73 12.75
N ALA A 49 -0.20 7.16 13.90
CA ALA A 49 0.42 7.91 14.98
C ALA A 49 1.82 8.39 14.56
N LYS A 50 2.04 9.70 14.65
CA LYS A 50 3.34 10.33 14.38
C LYS A 50 4.08 10.54 15.71
N ASN A 51 5.41 10.66 15.64
CA ASN A 51 6.28 11.00 16.77
C ASN A 51 6.39 9.98 17.92
N GLU A 52 5.99 8.73 17.70
CA GLU A 52 6.20 7.67 18.69
C GLU A 52 7.66 7.21 18.74
N SER A 53 8.16 6.91 19.95
CA SER A 53 9.50 6.36 20.16
C SER A 53 9.63 4.94 19.60
N HIS A 54 10.84 4.51 19.26
CA HIS A 54 11.07 3.17 18.70
C HIS A 54 10.60 2.06 19.67
N SER A 55 10.93 2.18 20.96
CA SER A 55 10.52 1.21 21.98
C SER A 55 9.00 1.11 22.11
N ARG A 56 8.29 2.25 22.04
CA ARG A 56 6.83 2.27 22.11
C ARG A 56 6.19 1.64 20.87
N ARG A 57 6.74 1.88 19.67
CA ARG A 57 6.31 1.22 18.43
C ARG A 57 6.49 -0.29 18.48
N MET A 58 7.58 -0.78 19.08
CA MET A 58 7.79 -2.21 19.29
C MET A 58 6.74 -2.81 20.24
N GLY A 59 6.37 -2.07 21.30
CA GLY A 59 5.24 -2.43 22.18
C GLY A 59 3.94 -2.61 21.40
N PHE A 60 3.57 -1.63 20.57
CA PHE A 60 2.36 -1.73 19.75
C PHE A 60 2.36 -2.92 18.78
N VAL A 61 3.52 -3.27 18.24
CA VAL A 61 3.65 -4.44 17.35
C VAL A 61 3.45 -5.74 18.14
N ALA A 62 3.98 -5.82 19.35
CA ALA A 62 3.72 -6.95 20.23
C ALA A 62 2.23 -7.07 20.61
N ASP A 63 1.58 -5.94 20.92
CA ASP A 63 0.13 -5.89 21.16
C ASP A 63 -0.67 -6.34 19.94
N GLY A 64 -0.32 -5.84 18.76
CA GLY A 64 -0.96 -6.22 17.50
C GLY A 64 -0.78 -7.69 17.14
N ASN A 65 0.38 -8.29 17.45
CA ASN A 65 0.59 -9.73 17.26
C ASN A 65 -0.28 -10.57 18.20
N ARG A 66 -0.40 -10.16 19.47
CA ARG A 66 -1.29 -10.83 20.45
C ARG A 66 -2.75 -10.77 20.02
N GLU A 67 -3.19 -9.61 19.51
CA GLU A 67 -4.55 -9.49 18.96
C GLU A 67 -4.75 -10.34 17.71
N LEU A 68 -3.74 -10.46 16.84
CA LEU A 68 -3.82 -11.33 15.67
C LEU A 68 -4.00 -12.80 16.09
N GLU A 69 -3.18 -13.28 17.03
CA GLU A 69 -3.30 -14.64 17.58
C GLU A 69 -4.67 -14.89 18.22
N ARG A 70 -5.19 -13.90 18.96
CA ARG A 70 -6.54 -13.97 19.56
C ARG A 70 -7.62 -14.12 18.50
N VAL A 71 -7.57 -13.32 17.43
CA VAL A 71 -8.55 -13.36 16.34
C VAL A 71 -8.43 -14.64 15.53
N GLU A 72 -7.21 -15.10 15.24
CA GLU A 72 -6.97 -16.39 14.57
C GLU A 72 -7.59 -17.55 15.36
N HIS A 73 -7.45 -17.55 16.69
CA HIS A 73 -8.07 -18.56 17.54
C HIS A 73 -9.62 -18.50 17.48
N LEU A 74 -10.21 -17.30 17.40
CA LEU A 74 -11.66 -17.14 17.22
C LEU A 74 -12.13 -17.65 15.86
N MET A 75 -11.38 -17.37 14.79
CA MET A 75 -11.67 -17.85 13.44
C MET A 75 -11.64 -19.38 13.37
N LEU A 76 -10.62 -20.01 13.97
CA LEU A 76 -10.52 -21.46 14.07
C LEU A 76 -11.72 -22.08 14.81
N ARG A 77 -12.13 -21.47 15.93
CA ARG A 77 -13.30 -21.93 16.70
C ARG A 77 -14.62 -21.77 15.93
N ALA A 78 -14.71 -20.75 15.07
CA ALA A 78 -15.88 -20.52 14.21
C ALA A 78 -15.91 -21.42 12.95
N GLY A 79 -14.89 -22.26 12.73
CA GLY A 79 -14.79 -23.10 11.54
C GLY A 79 -14.45 -22.33 10.25
N LEU A 80 -14.04 -21.07 10.37
CA LEU A 80 -13.58 -20.26 9.25
C LEU A 80 -12.16 -20.70 8.89
N LEU A 81 -12.05 -21.62 7.92
CA LEU A 81 -10.77 -21.94 7.32
C LEU A 81 -10.23 -20.68 6.63
N LEU A 82 -8.99 -20.29 6.96
CA LEU A 82 -8.21 -19.32 6.19
C LEU A 82 -8.32 -19.72 4.72
N GLY A 83 -9.07 -18.93 3.95
CA GLY A 83 -9.45 -19.27 2.59
C GLY A 83 -8.24 -19.69 1.77
N VAL A 84 -8.24 -20.96 1.35
CA VAL A 84 -7.44 -21.49 0.25
C VAL A 84 -7.99 -20.89 -1.04
N GLY A 85 -7.92 -19.56 -1.16
CA GLY A 85 -8.03 -18.89 -2.44
C GLY A 85 -6.74 -19.13 -3.20
N ASP A 86 -6.84 -19.27 -4.52
CA ASP A 86 -5.81 -19.68 -5.50
C ASP A 86 -4.60 -18.73 -5.63
N GLN A 87 -4.24 -18.02 -4.55
CA GLN A 87 -3.03 -17.23 -4.38
C GLN A 87 -2.40 -17.67 -3.06
N SER A 88 -1.30 -18.41 -3.14
CA SER A 88 -0.50 -18.97 -2.04
C SER A 88 0.15 -17.93 -1.08
N THR A 89 -0.47 -16.77 -0.88
CA THR A 89 0.01 -15.65 -0.06
C THR A 89 -1.15 -14.84 0.55
N SER A 90 -2.26 -15.48 0.94
CA SER A 90 -3.26 -14.81 1.78
C SER A 90 -2.60 -14.44 3.11
N ARG A 91 -2.31 -13.15 3.28
CA ARG A 91 -1.86 -12.60 4.57
C ARG A 91 -2.92 -12.97 5.62
N PRO A 92 -2.57 -13.63 6.73
CA PRO A 92 -3.55 -14.05 7.74
C PRO A 92 -4.35 -12.85 8.29
N GLN A 93 -3.73 -11.67 8.29
CA GLN A 93 -4.37 -10.41 8.65
C GLN A 93 -5.61 -10.08 7.80
N VAL A 94 -5.70 -10.54 6.55
CA VAL A 94 -6.86 -10.26 5.69
C VAL A 94 -8.10 -10.95 6.22
N GLY A 95 -8.02 -12.27 6.48
CA GLY A 95 -9.14 -13.01 7.05
C GLY A 95 -9.50 -12.53 8.47
N ALA A 96 -8.48 -12.15 9.26
CA ALA A 96 -8.70 -11.60 10.59
C ALA A 96 -9.45 -10.26 10.57
N ILE A 97 -9.12 -9.34 9.65
CA ILE A 97 -9.88 -8.08 9.49
C ILE A 97 -11.29 -8.35 8.97
N GLU A 98 -11.45 -9.26 8.00
CA GLU A 98 -12.76 -9.63 7.47
C GLU A 98 -13.70 -10.11 8.59
N CYS A 99 -13.23 -11.05 9.42
CA CYS A 99 -13.96 -11.54 10.58
C CYS A 99 -14.33 -10.42 11.58
N LEU A 100 -13.41 -9.48 11.84
CA LEU A 100 -13.68 -8.34 12.72
C LEU A 100 -14.72 -7.38 12.13
N LEU A 101 -14.69 -7.16 10.81
CA LEU A 101 -15.67 -6.32 10.12
C LEU A 101 -17.06 -6.97 10.13
N GLU A 102 -17.14 -8.28 9.91
CA GLU A 102 -18.39 -9.04 9.99
C GLU A 102 -19.01 -9.00 11.39
N ASP A 103 -18.20 -9.23 12.44
CA ASP A 103 -18.66 -9.16 13.84
C ASP A 103 -19.13 -7.75 14.23
N ALA A 104 -18.41 -6.71 13.80
CA ALA A 104 -18.81 -5.32 14.03
C ALA A 104 -20.10 -4.96 13.28
N SER A 105 -20.25 -5.42 12.03
CA SER A 105 -21.43 -5.14 11.22
C SER A 105 -22.69 -5.83 11.75
N SER A 106 -22.57 -7.04 12.31
CA SER A 106 -23.68 -7.80 12.89
C SER A 106 -24.33 -7.09 14.09
N LYS A 107 -23.61 -6.15 14.72
CA LYS A 107 -24.05 -5.39 15.90
C LYS A 107 -24.57 -4.00 15.56
N MET A 108 -24.49 -3.55 14.30
CA MET A 108 -24.78 -2.17 13.89
C MET A 108 -25.79 -2.09 12.73
N ILE A 109 -26.49 -0.95 12.62
CA ILE A 109 -27.37 -0.65 11.48
C ILE A 109 -26.50 -0.16 10.30
N PRO A 110 -26.82 -0.52 9.03
CA PRO A 110 -26.00 -0.14 7.86
C PRO A 110 -25.71 1.37 7.72
N SER A 111 -26.64 2.23 8.15
CA SER A 111 -26.49 3.69 8.15
C SER A 111 -25.36 4.15 9.06
N ASP A 112 -25.21 3.51 10.22
CA ASP A 112 -24.21 3.84 11.24
C ASP A 112 -22.82 3.39 10.78
N ILE A 113 -22.74 2.26 10.08
CA ILE A 113 -21.49 1.76 9.48
C ILE A 113 -20.97 2.77 8.45
N LYS A 114 -21.84 3.31 7.60
CA LYS A 114 -21.43 4.32 6.61
C LYS A 114 -20.92 5.60 7.28
N ALA A 115 -21.60 6.07 8.32
CA ALA A 115 -21.15 7.24 9.10
C ALA A 115 -19.82 6.98 9.83
N LEU A 116 -19.60 5.76 10.32
CA LEU A 116 -18.37 5.38 11.01
C LEU A 116 -17.18 5.24 10.04
N LEU A 117 -17.42 4.84 8.80
CA LEU A 117 -16.35 4.54 7.83
C LEU A 117 -16.00 5.70 6.89
N VAL A 118 -16.95 6.62 6.67
CA VAL A 118 -16.79 7.74 5.75
C VAL A 118 -16.59 9.03 6.51
N ASP A 119 -15.45 9.68 6.27
CA ASP A 119 -15.26 11.07 6.68
C ASP A 119 -15.38 11.96 5.44
N HIS A 120 -16.21 13.01 5.51
CA HIS A 120 -16.31 14.03 4.48
C HIS A 120 -15.46 15.27 4.80
N THR A 121 -15.13 15.51 6.08
CA THR A 121 -14.37 16.68 6.54
C THR A 121 -12.89 16.37 6.73
N GLY A 122 -12.53 15.11 6.96
CA GLY A 122 -11.13 14.65 7.10
C GLY A 122 -10.49 15.04 8.43
N GLN A 123 -11.30 15.34 9.45
CA GLN A 123 -10.85 15.85 10.74
C GLN A 123 -11.20 14.93 11.91
N SER A 124 -11.98 13.87 11.69
CA SER A 124 -12.46 13.05 12.79
C SER A 124 -11.46 11.96 13.17
N GLU A 125 -10.98 12.00 14.41
CA GLU A 125 -10.12 10.96 14.99
C GLU A 125 -10.87 9.67 15.37
N MET A 126 -12.20 9.62 15.24
CA MET A 126 -12.98 8.42 15.55
C MET A 126 -13.52 7.69 14.31
N VAL A 127 -13.38 8.30 13.13
CA VAL A 127 -13.92 7.76 11.87
C VAL A 127 -12.87 6.90 11.16
N GLY A 128 -13.31 5.79 10.56
CA GLY A 128 -12.52 4.86 9.78
C GLY A 128 -12.21 3.53 10.49
N ILE A 129 -11.69 2.58 9.73
CA ILE A 129 -11.24 1.28 10.24
C ILE A 129 -9.92 1.48 10.98
N HIS A 130 -9.93 1.31 12.30
CA HIS A 130 -8.70 1.17 13.07
C HIS A 130 -8.07 -0.19 12.80
N TYR A 131 -6.85 -0.19 12.29
CA TYR A 131 -6.13 -1.42 11.98
C TYR A 131 -5.46 -1.95 13.26
N PRO A 132 -5.95 -3.08 13.83
CA PRO A 132 -5.49 -3.61 15.11
C PRO A 132 -4.06 -4.18 15.06
N PHE A 133 -3.62 -4.63 13.88
CA PHE A 133 -2.33 -5.31 13.71
C PHE A 133 -1.23 -4.28 13.41
N HIS A 134 -0.62 -3.70 14.42
CA HIS A 134 0.31 -2.58 14.21
C HIS A 134 1.60 -2.97 13.47
N PHE A 135 2.05 -2.10 12.57
CA PHE A 135 3.39 -2.16 11.97
C PHE A 135 4.30 -1.12 12.61
N ILE A 136 5.59 -1.43 12.81
CA ILE A 136 6.58 -0.49 13.38
C ILE A 136 6.57 0.87 12.66
N LYS A 137 6.37 0.83 11.34
CA LYS A 137 6.44 2.00 10.47
C LYS A 137 5.12 2.75 10.35
N GLU A 138 4.01 2.10 10.69
CA GLU A 138 2.65 2.65 10.58
C GLU A 138 1.85 2.27 11.86
N PRO A 139 2.25 2.77 13.04
CA PRO A 139 1.54 2.50 14.30
C PRO A 139 0.17 3.18 14.31
N HIS A 140 -0.82 2.57 14.97
CA HIS A 140 -2.21 3.06 15.03
C HIS A 140 -2.77 3.47 13.65
N LYS A 141 -2.44 2.68 12.63
CA LYS A 141 -2.91 2.92 11.27
C LYS A 141 -4.44 2.92 11.25
N ARG A 142 -5.04 3.94 10.64
CA ARG A 142 -6.48 4.03 10.42
C ARG A 142 -6.77 4.29 8.96
N VAL A 143 -7.81 3.64 8.43
CA VAL A 143 -8.20 3.72 7.02
C VAL A 143 -9.59 4.35 6.94
N ILE A 144 -9.68 5.50 6.29
CA ILE A 144 -10.87 6.33 6.20
C ILE A 144 -11.34 6.33 4.75
N PHE A 145 -12.51 5.75 4.47
CA PHE A 145 -13.00 5.69 3.10
C PHE A 145 -13.54 7.04 2.65
N ARG A 146 -13.17 7.44 1.43
CA ARG A 146 -13.75 8.62 0.76
C ARG A 146 -14.77 8.23 -0.29
N THR A 147 -14.68 6.99 -0.78
CA THR A 147 -15.69 6.35 -1.62
C THR A 147 -16.68 5.59 -0.77
N ASP A 148 -17.93 5.44 -1.24
CA ASP A 148 -18.98 4.76 -0.48
C ASP A 148 -18.59 3.30 -0.14
N PRO A 149 -18.39 2.97 1.16
CA PRO A 149 -17.92 1.66 1.59
C PRO A 149 -19.01 0.59 1.50
N THR A 150 -20.28 0.97 1.41
CA THR A 150 -21.42 0.02 1.27
C THR A 150 -21.41 -0.75 -0.03
N ARG A 151 -20.62 -0.30 -1.02
CA ARG A 151 -20.45 -0.96 -2.32
C ARG A 151 -19.30 -1.97 -2.33
N ILE A 152 -18.57 -2.08 -1.21
CA ILE A 152 -17.39 -2.91 -1.05
C ILE A 152 -17.77 -4.07 -0.14
N ASP A 153 -17.50 -5.29 -0.60
CA ASP A 153 -17.63 -6.49 0.22
C ASP A 153 -16.61 -6.49 1.38
N PHE A 154 -16.93 -7.12 2.51
CA PHE A 154 -16.05 -7.13 3.68
C PHE A 154 -14.67 -7.74 3.37
N ALA A 155 -14.62 -8.80 2.56
CA ALA A 155 -13.37 -9.38 2.08
C ALA A 155 -12.51 -8.35 1.32
N GLN A 156 -13.13 -7.57 0.43
CA GLN A 156 -12.44 -6.53 -0.35
C GLN A 156 -12.01 -5.36 0.53
N MET A 157 -12.84 -4.99 1.50
CA MET A 157 -12.56 -3.94 2.47
C MET A 157 -11.38 -4.34 3.38
N ALA A 158 -11.33 -5.60 3.82
CA ALA A 158 -10.23 -6.16 4.59
C ALA A 158 -8.93 -6.17 3.78
N GLN A 159 -8.97 -6.64 2.52
CA GLN A 159 -7.82 -6.59 1.61
C GLN A 159 -7.33 -5.15 1.41
N PHE A 160 -8.25 -4.20 1.25
CA PHE A 160 -7.92 -2.78 1.15
C PHE A 160 -7.24 -2.33 2.45
N ALA A 161 -7.84 -2.53 3.62
CA ALA A 161 -7.33 -2.05 4.90
C ALA A 161 -5.93 -2.62 5.24
N VAL A 162 -5.69 -3.90 4.94
CA VAL A 162 -4.38 -4.53 5.12
C VAL A 162 -3.32 -3.94 4.19
N ARG A 163 -3.69 -3.64 2.93
CA ARG A 163 -2.75 -3.13 1.91
C ARG A 163 -2.58 -1.61 1.94
N ALA A 164 -3.56 -0.89 2.48
CA ALA A 164 -3.52 0.55 2.61
C ALA A 164 -2.37 0.95 3.54
N GLY A 165 -1.53 1.84 3.07
CA GLY A 165 -0.35 2.33 3.78
C GLY A 165 0.42 3.31 2.90
N THR A 166 1.15 4.23 3.51
CA THR A 166 1.99 5.21 2.80
C THR A 166 3.46 4.79 2.84
N HIS A 167 3.85 3.98 3.83
CA HIS A 167 5.23 3.55 4.02
C HIS A 167 5.86 2.87 2.80
N PRO A 168 5.20 1.96 2.05
CA PRO A 168 5.79 1.37 0.85
C PRO A 168 6.14 2.42 -0.22
N VAL A 169 5.30 3.43 -0.38
CA VAL A 169 5.52 4.52 -1.34
C VAL A 169 6.67 5.41 -0.87
N ASP A 170 6.70 5.76 0.42
CA ASP A 170 7.79 6.56 1.00
C ASP A 170 9.14 5.84 0.93
N MET A 171 9.15 4.53 1.17
CA MET A 171 10.35 3.70 1.01
C MET A 171 10.83 3.70 -0.44
N TYR A 172 9.92 3.58 -1.40
CA TYR A 172 10.26 3.65 -2.82
C TYR A 172 10.83 5.03 -3.21
N HIS A 173 10.22 6.13 -2.74
CA HIS A 173 10.74 7.47 -2.97
C HIS A 173 12.09 7.73 -2.30
N SER A 174 12.28 7.24 -1.07
CA SER A 174 13.57 7.31 -0.38
C SER A 174 14.65 6.56 -1.17
N ARG A 175 14.33 5.36 -1.67
CA ARG A 175 15.22 4.58 -2.54
C ARG A 175 15.54 5.33 -3.84
N ALA A 176 14.53 5.92 -4.47
CA ALA A 176 14.71 6.72 -5.68
C ALA A 176 15.71 7.85 -5.45
N ARG A 177 15.56 8.59 -4.34
CA ARG A 177 16.47 9.69 -3.95
C ARG A 177 17.89 9.21 -3.69
N ASN A 178 18.06 8.04 -3.06
CA ASN A 178 19.38 7.55 -2.68
C ASN A 178 20.13 6.83 -3.82
N LYS A 179 19.40 6.21 -4.76
CA LYS A 179 20.01 5.42 -5.85
C LYS A 179 20.17 6.18 -7.15
N VAL A 180 19.36 7.21 -7.38
CA VAL A 180 19.39 7.98 -8.63
C VAL A 180 19.87 9.38 -8.32
N MET A 181 21.10 9.68 -8.76
CA MET A 181 21.78 10.95 -8.47
C MET A 181 20.91 12.17 -8.82
N GLY A 182 20.18 12.14 -9.93
CA GLY A 182 19.31 13.25 -10.34
C GLY A 182 17.96 13.35 -9.62
N PHE A 183 17.64 12.41 -8.72
CA PHE A 183 16.45 12.47 -7.86
C PHE A 183 16.78 12.87 -6.43
N GLU A 184 18.06 13.08 -6.11
CA GLU A 184 18.46 13.62 -4.82
C GLU A 184 17.80 14.97 -4.55
N ARG A 185 17.52 15.25 -3.27
CA ARG A 185 17.10 16.59 -2.87
C ARG A 185 18.30 17.53 -2.97
N SER A 186 18.11 18.67 -3.62
CA SER A 186 19.16 19.70 -3.67
C SER A 186 19.54 20.13 -2.26
N LEU A 187 20.84 20.15 -1.97
CA LEU A 187 21.36 20.74 -0.75
C LEU A 187 21.20 22.26 -0.87
N THR A 188 20.35 22.86 -0.04
CA THR A 188 20.29 24.31 0.08
C THR A 188 21.50 24.80 0.86
N THR A 189 22.57 25.19 0.17
CA THR A 189 23.65 25.98 0.77
C THR A 189 23.18 27.42 0.94
N SER A 190 23.19 27.90 2.19
CA SER A 190 22.85 29.28 2.55
C SER A 190 23.87 30.24 1.92
N GLY A 191 23.51 30.89 0.80
CA GLY A 191 24.32 31.97 0.23
C GLY A 191 24.16 32.21 -1.28
N LEU A 192 23.71 31.21 -2.06
CA LEU A 192 23.59 31.37 -3.52
C LEU A 192 22.17 31.10 -3.97
N LYS A 193 21.47 32.18 -4.37
CA LYS A 193 20.12 32.18 -4.98
C LYS A 193 20.05 31.48 -6.34
N SER A 194 21.12 30.82 -6.77
CA SER A 194 21.19 30.12 -8.05
C SER A 194 21.61 28.67 -7.81
N LEU A 195 20.62 27.84 -7.51
CA LEU A 195 20.73 26.38 -7.44
C LEU A 195 20.94 25.84 -8.86
N TRP A 196 22.13 26.03 -9.42
CA TRP A 196 22.51 25.41 -10.69
C TRP A 196 22.63 23.90 -10.49
N TYR A 197 21.59 23.19 -10.94
CA TYR A 197 21.53 21.93 -11.68
C TYR A 197 22.70 20.92 -11.71
N TYR A 198 23.55 20.84 -10.69
CA TYR A 198 24.74 19.96 -10.68
C TYR A 198 24.42 18.48 -10.95
N LYS A 199 23.22 18.02 -10.58
CA LYS A 199 22.79 16.62 -10.76
C LYS A 199 21.61 16.45 -11.72
N GLN A 200 21.20 17.49 -12.44
CA GLN A 200 20.03 17.38 -13.31
C GLN A 200 20.36 16.76 -14.66
N TYR A 201 19.40 16.02 -15.20
CA TYR A 201 19.50 15.44 -16.53
C TYR A 201 19.23 16.50 -17.59
N TYR A 202 20.17 16.69 -18.52
CA TYR A 202 20.01 17.60 -19.66
C TYR A 202 18.78 17.27 -20.52
N ASN A 203 18.43 15.98 -20.64
CA ASN A 203 17.25 15.54 -21.37
C ASN A 203 16.20 14.97 -20.39
N PRO A 204 14.98 15.55 -20.32
CA PRO A 204 13.93 15.07 -19.41
C PRO A 204 13.47 13.64 -19.72
N VAL A 205 13.68 13.14 -20.94
CA VAL A 205 13.40 11.74 -21.31
C VAL A 205 14.22 10.77 -20.45
N MET A 206 15.42 11.17 -19.99
CA MET A 206 16.25 10.34 -19.11
C MET A 206 15.58 10.06 -17.77
N VAL A 207 14.78 11.00 -17.24
CA VAL A 207 14.00 10.80 -16.01
C VAL A 207 13.05 9.62 -16.18
N MET A 208 12.31 9.56 -17.30
CA MET A 208 11.38 8.45 -17.55
C MET A 208 12.10 7.11 -17.65
N LYS A 209 13.23 7.06 -18.38
CA LYS A 209 14.05 5.84 -18.52
C LYS A 209 14.55 5.36 -17.16
N LEU A 210 15.08 6.27 -16.34
CA LEU A 210 15.62 5.93 -15.02
C LEU A 210 14.53 5.51 -14.04
N VAL A 211 13.35 6.13 -14.07
CA VAL A 211 12.20 5.67 -13.28
C VAL A 211 11.78 4.26 -13.69
N ASP A 212 11.74 3.97 -15.00
CA ASP A 212 11.37 2.64 -15.48
C ASP A 212 12.42 1.58 -15.09
N ILE A 213 13.72 1.90 -15.17
CA ILE A 213 14.82 1.03 -14.69
C ILE A 213 14.72 0.83 -13.17
N LEU A 214 14.52 1.89 -12.39
CA LEU A 214 14.40 1.81 -10.93
C LEU A 214 13.20 0.95 -10.53
N ARG A 215 12.07 1.09 -11.21
CA ARG A 215 10.87 0.26 -11.00
C ARG A 215 11.16 -1.21 -11.28
N PHE A 216 11.84 -1.52 -12.38
CA PHE A 216 12.27 -2.88 -12.69
C PHE A 216 13.20 -3.43 -11.60
N ALA A 217 14.23 -2.67 -11.21
CA ALA A 217 15.16 -3.07 -10.18
C ALA A 217 14.47 -3.31 -8.82
N HIS A 218 13.55 -2.43 -8.43
CA HIS A 218 12.80 -2.57 -7.19
C HIS A 218 11.95 -3.85 -7.17
N ASN A 219 11.21 -4.10 -8.25
CA ASN A 219 10.26 -5.22 -8.29
C ASN A 219 10.93 -6.58 -8.57
N CYS A 220 11.97 -6.61 -9.41
CA CYS A 220 12.52 -7.84 -9.96
C CYS A 220 13.84 -8.26 -9.30
N THR A 221 14.73 -7.33 -8.93
CA THR A 221 16.05 -7.66 -8.34
C THR A 221 16.10 -7.49 -6.83
N ASP A 222 15.56 -6.40 -6.28
CA ASP A 222 15.73 -6.13 -4.84
C ASP A 222 14.86 -7.04 -3.97
N LEU A 223 13.66 -7.37 -4.43
CA LEU A 223 12.79 -8.34 -3.78
C LEU A 223 13.31 -9.79 -3.89
N MET A 224 14.40 -10.05 -4.63
CA MET A 224 15.00 -11.39 -4.69
C MET A 224 15.54 -11.83 -3.33
N VAL A 225 16.17 -10.91 -2.58
CA VAL A 225 16.79 -11.20 -1.28
C VAL A 225 15.76 -11.77 -0.29
N LYS A 226 14.49 -11.38 -0.45
CA LYS A 226 13.41 -11.81 0.45
C LYS A 226 12.71 -13.10 0.02
N GLU A 227 12.71 -13.42 -1.27
CA GLU A 227 11.89 -14.50 -1.84
C GLU A 227 12.72 -15.65 -2.46
N SER A 228 14.06 -15.55 -2.45
CA SER A 228 14.99 -16.53 -3.02
C SER A 228 14.70 -16.91 -4.49
N LYS A 229 14.03 -16.02 -5.25
CA LYS A 229 13.71 -16.20 -6.68
C LYS A 229 14.52 -15.22 -7.51
N SER A 230 15.05 -15.65 -8.65
CA SER A 230 15.75 -14.79 -9.61
C SER A 230 14.81 -13.81 -10.33
N PRO A 231 15.31 -12.72 -10.95
CA PRO A 231 14.46 -11.80 -11.70
C PRO A 231 13.81 -12.51 -12.90
N ALA A 232 14.57 -13.38 -13.56
CA ALA A 232 14.07 -14.22 -14.66
C ALA A 232 12.96 -15.15 -14.19
N MET A 233 13.05 -15.72 -12.97
CA MET A 233 11.98 -16.51 -12.37
C MET A 233 10.74 -15.67 -12.04
N LYS A 234 10.92 -14.46 -11.51
CA LYS A 234 9.79 -13.55 -11.21
C LYS A 234 9.05 -13.09 -12.47
N LEU A 235 9.78 -12.94 -13.57
CA LEU A 235 9.22 -12.61 -14.87
C LEU A 235 8.62 -13.82 -15.59
N GLY A 236 8.77 -15.04 -15.05
CA GLY A 236 8.33 -16.28 -15.68
C GLY A 236 9.15 -16.70 -16.91
N ILE A 237 10.31 -16.08 -17.13
CA ILE A 237 11.23 -16.40 -18.23
C ILE A 237 11.97 -17.70 -17.91
N ALA A 238 12.34 -17.92 -16.64
CA ALA A 238 13.04 -19.12 -16.19
C ALA A 238 12.23 -19.85 -15.10
N LYS A 239 12.25 -21.19 -15.12
CA LYS A 239 11.64 -22.01 -14.06
C LYS A 239 12.54 -22.14 -12.82
N GLY A 240 13.84 -21.90 -12.97
CA GLY A 240 14.85 -22.02 -11.91
C GLY A 240 16.00 -21.03 -12.10
N PHE A 241 17.04 -21.17 -11.28
CA PHE A 241 18.29 -20.43 -11.48
C PHE A 241 18.93 -20.87 -12.80
N VAL A 242 19.36 -19.89 -13.59
CA VAL A 242 20.08 -20.10 -14.85
C VAL A 242 21.56 -19.93 -14.54
N TYR A 243 22.36 -20.94 -14.85
CA TYR A 243 23.81 -20.95 -14.67
C TYR A 243 24.53 -20.74 -16.00
N ASP A 244 25.81 -20.39 -15.97
CA ASP A 244 26.61 -20.16 -17.19
C ASP A 244 26.60 -21.38 -18.13
N ARG A 245 26.59 -22.60 -17.59
CA ARG A 245 26.45 -23.85 -18.35
C ARG A 245 25.14 -23.94 -19.15
N ASP A 246 24.08 -23.29 -18.70
CA ASP A 246 22.78 -23.31 -19.37
C ASP A 246 22.73 -22.30 -20.53
N LEU A 247 23.68 -21.34 -20.56
CA LEU A 247 23.78 -20.30 -21.59
C LEU A 247 24.83 -20.62 -22.65
N PHE A 248 25.93 -21.28 -22.25
CA PHE A 248 27.10 -21.52 -23.08
C PHE A 248 27.39 -23.02 -23.29
N SER A 249 26.40 -23.89 -23.10
CA SER A 249 26.52 -25.29 -23.54
C SER A 249 26.50 -25.33 -25.07
N PHE A 250 27.69 -25.50 -25.65
CA PHE A 250 27.88 -25.96 -27.01
C PHE A 250 27.97 -27.49 -27.02
#